data_AF-A0A969YNA2-F1
#
_entry.id   AF-A0A969YNA2-F1
#
_cell.length_a   1.000
_cell.length_b   1.000
_cell.length_c   1.000
_cell.angle_alpha   90.00
_cell.angle_beta   90.00
_cell.angle_gamma   90.00
#
_symmetry.space_group_name_H-M   'P 1'
#
loop_
_entity.id
_entity.type
_entity.pdbx_description
1 polymer ?
#
loop_
_entity_poly.entity_id
_entity_poly.type
_entity_poly.pdbx_seq_one_letter_code
_entity_poly.pdbx_strand_id
1 'polypeptide(L)' 'MAEDLLDDARELDLHYIPSRYPNGLPAGYPHSFYGEKSARTALVCAERIVEAVLCYYGRRTFSLED' A
#
# COMPACT_ATOMS: atom_id res chain seq x y z
N MET A 1 15.07 5.27 -1.29
CA MET A 1 14.00 6.24 -0.96
C MET A 1 12.86 6.19 -1.98
N ALA A 2 13.05 6.60 -3.24
CA ALA A 2 12.00 6.47 -4.26
C ALA A 2 11.77 5.01 -4.71
N GLU A 3 12.86 4.24 -4.87
CA GLU A 3 12.79 2.80 -5.19
C GLU A 3 12.00 2.03 -4.12
N ASP A 4 12.25 2.32 -2.83
CA ASP A 4 11.58 1.65 -1.71
C ASP A 4 10.05 1.88 -1.72
N LEU A 5 9.59 3.07 -2.12
CA LEU A 5 8.16 3.38 -2.24
C LEU A 5 7.50 2.71 -3.46
N LEU A 6 8.27 2.48 -4.54
CA LEU A 6 7.77 1.74 -5.69
C LEU A 6 7.58 0.26 -5.36
N ASP A 7 8.48 -0.31 -4.57
CA ASP A 7 8.32 -1.68 -4.08
C ASP A 7 7.17 -1.80 -3.07
N ASP A 8 7.02 -0.83 -2.16
CA ASP A 8 5.84 -0.74 -1.28
C ASP A 8 4.53 -0.68 -2.11
N ALA A 9 4.51 0.08 -3.21
CA ALA A 9 3.33 0.18 -4.08
C ALA A 9 3.04 -1.13 -4.83
N ARG A 10 4.08 -1.80 -5.35
CA ARG A 10 3.93 -3.11 -6.02
C ARG A 10 3.39 -4.18 -5.08
N GLU A 11 3.81 -4.17 -3.82
CA GLU A 11 3.26 -5.07 -2.80
C GLU A 11 1.76 -4.82 -2.61
N LEU A 12 1.34 -3.56 -2.49
CA LEU A 12 -0.07 -3.20 -2.32
C LEU A 12 -0.93 -3.56 -3.54
N ASP A 13 -0.40 -3.44 -4.76
CA ASP A 13 -1.10 -3.80 -6.00
C ASP A 13 -1.53 -5.28 -6.02
N LEU A 14 -0.77 -6.17 -5.38
CA LEU A 14 -1.11 -7.58 -5.26
C LEU A 14 -2.42 -7.82 -4.51
N HIS A 15 -2.86 -6.87 -3.68
CA HIS A 15 -4.03 -7.04 -2.83
C HIS A 15 -5.31 -6.51 -3.43
N TYR A 16 -5.27 -5.69 -4.48
CA TYR A 16 -6.47 -5.01 -5.01
C TYR A 16 -7.56 -5.98 -5.52
N ILE A 17 -7.18 -6.97 -6.32
CA ILE A 17 -8.11 -7.97 -6.88
C ILE A 17 -8.36 -9.13 -5.90
N PRO A 18 -7.32 -9.82 -5.38
CA PRO A 18 -7.52 -11.06 -4.63
C PRO A 18 -8.18 -10.88 -3.26
N SER A 19 -8.12 -9.68 -2.65
CA SER A 19 -8.79 -9.42 -1.36
C SER A 19 -10.32 -9.33 -1.48
N ARG A 20 -10.85 -9.05 -2.68
CA ARG A 20 -12.27 -8.76 -2.90
C ARG A 20 -12.96 -9.76 -3.80
N TYR A 21 -12.25 -10.32 -4.78
CA TYR A 21 -12.85 -11.17 -5.81
C TYR A 21 -12.25 -12.58 -5.80
N PRO A 22 -13.05 -13.62 -5.47
CA PRO A 22 -12.58 -15.01 -5.41
C PRO A 22 -12.03 -15.54 -6.74
N ASN A 23 -12.45 -14.97 -7.88
CA ASN A 23 -11.98 -15.34 -9.21
C ASN A 23 -10.48 -15.03 -9.44
N GLY A 24 -9.84 -14.26 -8.56
CA GLY A 24 -8.39 -14.04 -8.57
C GLY A 24 -7.58 -15.11 -7.82
N LEU A 25 -8.22 -16.18 -7.32
CA LEU A 25 -7.60 -17.19 -6.45
C LEU A 25 -7.83 -18.61 -6.98
N PRO A 26 -6.92 -19.57 -6.71
CA PRO A 26 -7.00 -20.93 -7.27
C PRO A 26 -8.23 -21.75 -6.84
N ALA A 27 -8.81 -21.46 -5.67
CA ALA A 27 -10.12 -21.92 -5.17
C ALA A 27 -10.33 -21.42 -3.72
N GLY A 28 -11.57 -21.23 -3.26
CA GLY A 28 -11.87 -20.87 -1.87
C GLY A 28 -12.21 -19.39 -1.64
N TYR A 29 -12.21 -18.96 -0.37
CA TYR A 29 -12.60 -17.60 0.00
C TYR A 29 -11.36 -16.70 0.18
N PRO A 30 -11.41 -15.41 -0.23
CA PRO A 30 -10.30 -14.47 -0.08
C PRO A 30 -9.62 -14.48 1.29
N HIS A 31 -10.40 -14.49 2.37
CA HIS A 31 -9.86 -14.47 3.74
C HIS A 31 -8.95 -15.68 4.06
N SER A 32 -9.10 -16.81 3.36
CA SER A 32 -8.28 -18.01 3.57
C SER A 32 -6.86 -17.87 3.02
N PHE A 33 -6.60 -16.86 2.18
CA PHE A 33 -5.29 -16.60 1.57
C PHE A 33 -4.50 -15.48 2.26
N TYR A 34 -5.12 -14.77 3.21
CA TYR A 34 -4.47 -13.71 3.98
C TYR A 34 -4.13 -14.23 5.37
N GLY A 35 -2.87 -14.04 5.75
CA GLY A 35 -2.39 -14.30 7.09
C GLY A 35 -1.91 -13.01 7.75
N GLU A 36 -1.61 -13.08 9.05
CA GLU A 36 -1.12 -11.92 9.80
C GLU A 36 0.14 -11.30 9.17
N LYS A 37 1.04 -12.14 8.64
CA LYS A 37 2.27 -11.66 7.99
C LYS A 37 1.97 -10.76 6.79
N SER A 38 1.09 -11.20 5.88
CA SER A 38 0.76 -10.40 4.69
C SER A 38 -0.01 -9.13 5.07
N ALA A 39 -0.90 -9.21 6.05
CA ALA A 39 -1.60 -8.04 6.57
C ALA A 39 -0.65 -7.00 7.17
N ARG A 40 0.35 -7.44 7.96
CA ARG A 40 1.36 -6.54 8.53
C ARG A 40 2.24 -5.90 7.45
N THR A 41 2.68 -6.67 6.46
CA THR A 41 3.47 -6.13 5.35
C THR A 41 2.67 -5.05 4.61
N ALA A 42 1.43 -5.35 4.22
CA ALA A 42 0.56 -4.38 3.54
C ALA A 42 0.36 -3.10 4.37
N LEU A 43 0.17 -3.23 5.69
CA LEU A 43 0.01 -2.07 6.56
C LEU A 43 1.26 -1.18 6.57
N VAL A 44 2.44 -1.78 6.73
CA VAL A 44 3.72 -1.03 6.74
C VAL A 44 3.96 -0.33 5.39
N CYS A 45 3.71 -1.00 4.27
CA CYS A 45 3.83 -0.39 2.95
C CYS A 45 2.87 0.79 2.77
N ALA A 46 1.63 0.66 3.22
CA ALA A 46 0.64 1.74 3.15
C ALA A 46 1.03 2.94 4.03
N GLU A 47 1.49 2.70 5.25
CA GLU A 47 1.95 3.75 6.17
C GLU A 47 3.08 4.58 5.56
N ARG A 48 4.08 3.93 4.96
CA ARG A 48 5.21 4.61 4.31
C ARG A 48 4.79 5.48 3.13
N ILE A 49 3.88 4.99 2.29
CA ILE A 49 3.37 5.75 1.15
C ILE A 49 2.58 6.97 1.62
N VAL A 50 1.69 6.80 2.61
CA VAL A 50 0.90 7.91 3.17
C VAL A 50 1.83 8.94 3.83
N GLU A 51 2.82 8.50 4.60
CA GLU A 51 3.80 9.38 5.23
C GLU A 51 4.58 10.19 4.18
N ALA A 52 5.02 9.55 3.09
CA ALA A 52 5.73 10.23 2.00
C ALA A 52 4.86 11.31 1.33
N VAL A 53 3.58 11.01 1.08
CA VAL A 53 2.61 11.97 0.52
C VAL A 53 2.39 13.14 1.47
N LEU A 54 2.13 12.87 2.75
CA LEU A 54 1.95 13.90 3.77
C LEU A 54 3.19 14.79 3.92
N CYS A 55 4.38 14.19 3.92
CA CYS A 55 5.65 14.93 3.95
C CYS A 55 5.81 15.84 2.72
N TYR A 56 5.48 15.35 1.52
CA TYR A 56 5.60 16.12 0.29
C TYR A 56 4.67 17.34 0.29
N TYR A 57 3.41 17.15 0.64
CA TYR A 57 2.43 18.26 0.65
C TYR A 57 2.58 19.18 1.87
N GLY A 58 2.93 18.64 3.04
CA GLY A 58 3.20 19.43 4.25
C GLY A 58 4.42 20.34 4.12
N ARG A 59 5.39 19.99 3.26
CA ARG A 59 6.51 20.89 2.88
C ARG A 59 6.10 21.95 1.86
N ARG A 60 5.04 21.74 1.06
CA ARG A 60 4.57 22.70 0.04
C ARG A 60 3.62 23.76 0.58
N THR A 61 2.92 23.52 1.67
CA THR A 61 2.02 24.51 2.29
C THR A 61 2.76 25.72 2.91
N PHE A 62 4.09 25.68 3.06
CA PHE A 62 4.92 26.81 3.51
C PHE A 62 5.62 27.59 2.38
N SER A 63 5.34 27.28 1.10
CA SER A 63 5.92 27.97 -0.05
C SER A 63 4.82 28.64 -0.90
N LEU A 64 3.98 29.44 -0.25
CA LEU A 64 3.03 30.35 -0.90
C LEU A 64 3.15 31.75 -0.27
N GLU A 65 4.35 32.31 -0.29
CA GLU A 65 4.59 33.75 -0.28
C GLU A 65 5.77 34.01 -1.23
N ASP A 66 5.45 34.36 -2.48
CA ASP A 66 6.22 35.22 -3.39
C ASP A 66 5.21 35.92 -4.32
#